data_AF-A0A9Q3BFW6-F1
#
_entry.id   AF-A0A9Q3BFW6-F1
#
_cell.length_a   1.000
_cell.length_b   1.000
_cell.length_c   1.000
_cell.angle_alpha   90.00
_cell.angle_beta   90.00
_cell.angle_gamma   90.00
#
_symmetry.space_group_name_H-M   'P 1'
#
loop_
_entity.id
_entity.type
_entity.pdbx_description
1 polymer ?
#
loop_
_entity_poly.entity_id
_entity_poly.type
_entity_poly.pdbx_seq_one_letter_code
_entity_poly.pdbx_strand_id
1 'polypeptide(L)'
;MNDAFDYAKQKWDKSHKVPDFKVGDLVLVSTLNFHNIKGPKKLKYSYVGTFFIVSLHGTNAVQVKLNGELEHKHPTFPVSLIKPYQPADKELFPLMNPTPLTVPLVEQSEDKRIRKVSKEWRLRGKNQKEYLVRYRNPVH
;
A
#
# COMPACT_ATOMS: atom_id res chain seq x y z
N MET A 1 34.36 6.01 -26.08
CA MET A 1 33.35 6.58 -25.14
C MET A 1 31.91 6.30 -25.59
N ASN A 2 31.67 6.02 -26.88
CA ASN A 2 30.33 5.71 -27.42
C ASN A 2 29.85 4.27 -27.10
N ASP A 3 30.77 3.30 -27.02
CA ASP A 3 30.42 1.88 -26.82
C ASP A 3 29.65 1.58 -25.52
N ALA A 4 29.95 2.29 -24.44
CA ALA A 4 29.28 2.09 -23.15
C ALA A 4 27.82 2.59 -23.18
N PHE A 5 27.56 3.70 -23.87
CA PHE A 5 26.23 4.25 -24.06
C PHE A 5 25.38 3.31 -24.95
N ASP A 6 25.97 2.83 -26.05
CA ASP A 6 25.30 1.92 -26.97
C ASP A 6 24.99 0.57 -26.32
N TYR A 7 25.92 0.03 -25.51
CA TYR A 7 25.69 -1.19 -24.73
C TYR A 7 24.53 -1.04 -23.73
N ALA A 8 24.50 0.08 -22.99
CA ALA A 8 23.43 0.36 -22.04
C ALA A 8 22.07 0.49 -22.74
N LYS A 9 22.03 1.19 -23.88
CA LYS A 9 20.82 1.36 -24.69
C LYS A 9 20.30 0.02 -25.22
N GLN A 10 21.14 -0.80 -25.84
CA GLN A 10 20.72 -2.11 -26.35
C GLN A 10 20.16 -3.03 -25.26
N LYS A 11 20.79 -3.03 -24.08
CA LYS A 11 20.31 -3.82 -22.94
C LYS A 11 18.98 -3.32 -22.40
N TRP A 12 18.79 -2.00 -22.39
CA TRP A 12 17.53 -1.37 -22.00
C TRP A 12 16.42 -1.72 -22.97
N ASP A 13 16.63 -1.47 -24.27
CA ASP A 13 15.65 -1.70 -25.33
C ASP A 13 15.22 -3.18 -25.41
N LYS A 14 16.14 -4.11 -25.12
CA LYS A 14 15.83 -5.55 -25.06
C LYS A 14 14.89 -5.95 -23.91
N SER A 15 14.96 -5.24 -22.78
CA SER A 15 14.19 -5.60 -21.57
C SER A 15 12.98 -4.70 -21.35
N HIS A 16 12.99 -3.47 -21.88
CA HIS A 16 11.92 -2.52 -21.74
C HIS A 16 10.76 -2.81 -22.69
N LYS A 17 9.63 -3.19 -22.10
CA LYS A 17 8.35 -3.21 -22.78
C LYS A 17 7.59 -1.97 -22.37
N VAL A 18 7.30 -1.09 -23.33
CA VAL A 18 6.41 0.04 -23.10
C VAL A 18 4.98 -0.51 -23.00
N PRO A 19 4.29 -0.35 -21.88
CA PRO A 19 2.90 -0.77 -21.79
C PRO A 19 2.03 0.23 -22.58
N ASP A 20 1.19 -0.28 -23.48
CA ASP A 20 0.21 0.53 -24.21
C ASP A 20 -0.98 0.81 -23.29
N PHE A 21 -0.98 2.00 -22.68
CA PHE A 21 -2.10 2.52 -21.91
C PHE A 21 -2.98 3.42 -22.78
N LYS A 22 -4.30 3.33 -22.60
CA LYS A 22 -5.26 4.25 -23.25
C LYS A 22 -6.01 5.07 -22.20
N VAL A 23 -6.46 6.24 -22.61
CA VAL A 23 -7.35 7.07 -21.78
C VAL A 23 -8.65 6.29 -21.54
N GLY A 24 -9.06 6.21 -20.27
CA GLY A 24 -10.22 5.42 -19.84
C GLY A 24 -9.89 4.03 -19.31
N ASP A 25 -8.66 3.53 -19.48
CA ASP A 25 -8.28 2.23 -18.93
C ASP A 25 -8.25 2.25 -17.39
N LEU A 26 -8.56 1.10 -16.80
CA LEU A 26 -8.43 0.87 -15.37
C LEU A 26 -7.01 0.41 -15.04
N VAL A 27 -6.40 1.07 -14.06
CA VAL A 27 -5.03 0.77 -13.64
C VAL A 27 -4.89 0.74 -12.12
N LEU A 28 -3.90 -0.02 -11.67
CA LEU A 28 -3.44 -0.07 -10.28
C LEU A 28 -2.19 0.78 -10.11
N VAL A 29 -2.12 1.56 -9.02
CA VAL A 29 -0.98 2.44 -8.72
C VAL A 29 -0.11 1.84 -7.60
N SER A 30 1.21 1.88 -7.75
CA SER A 30 2.15 1.32 -6.77
C SER A 30 2.22 2.15 -5.49
N THR A 31 2.20 1.50 -4.32
CA THR A 31 2.31 2.15 -3.00
C THR A 31 3.74 2.39 -2.53
N LEU A 32 4.74 2.13 -3.38
CA LEU A 32 6.17 2.24 -3.02
C LEU A 32 6.52 3.61 -2.46
N ASN A 33 6.04 4.68 -3.11
CA ASN A 33 6.35 6.07 -2.75
C ASN A 33 5.30 6.71 -1.84
N PHE A 34 4.29 5.95 -1.41
CA PHE A 34 3.25 6.45 -0.52
C PHE A 34 3.64 6.17 0.94
N HIS A 35 3.98 7.25 1.64
CA HIS A 35 4.35 7.24 3.05
C HIS A 35 3.14 7.38 3.99
N ASN A 36 2.00 7.84 3.47
CA ASN A 36 0.82 8.19 4.27
C ASN A 36 -0.27 7.12 4.26
N ILE A 37 -0.03 5.96 3.64
CA ILE A 37 -0.98 4.84 3.67
C ILE A 37 -0.89 4.21 5.06
N LYS A 38 -2.05 4.09 5.73
CA LYS A 38 -2.13 3.48 7.06
C LYS A 38 -1.62 2.03 7.05
N GLY A 39 -0.90 1.66 8.11
CA GLY A 39 -0.49 0.28 8.38
C GLY A 39 1.01 0.03 8.28
N PRO A 40 1.49 -1.12 8.78
CA PRO A 40 2.90 -1.47 8.74
C PRO A 40 3.36 -1.79 7.31
N LYS A 41 4.59 -1.40 6.96
CA LYS A 41 5.19 -1.56 5.62
C LYS A 41 5.10 -2.98 5.05
N LYS A 42 5.04 -4.01 5.90
CA LYS A 42 4.94 -5.41 5.49
C LYS A 42 3.51 -5.89 5.18
N LEU A 43 2.49 -5.23 5.72
CA LEU A 43 1.08 -5.61 5.52
C LEU A 43 0.35 -4.70 4.54
N LYS A 44 0.97 -3.59 4.12
CA LYS A 44 0.38 -2.71 3.10
C LYS A 44 0.36 -3.39 1.75
N TYR A 45 -0.71 -3.20 0.99
CA TYR A 45 -0.77 -3.63 -0.41
C TYR A 45 0.32 -2.93 -1.23
N SER A 46 1.00 -3.67 -2.10
CA SER A 46 2.02 -3.11 -3.01
C SER A 46 1.43 -2.23 -4.11
N TYR A 47 0.16 -2.44 -4.44
CA TYR A 47 -0.61 -1.68 -5.41
C TYR A 47 -1.99 -1.37 -4.83
N VAL A 48 -2.52 -0.20 -5.15
CA VAL A 48 -3.79 0.31 -4.64
C VAL A 48 -4.69 0.76 -5.77
N GLY A 49 -5.98 0.53 -5.55
CA GLY A 49 -7.11 1.10 -6.28
C GLY A 49 -7.18 0.73 -7.75
N THR A 50 -8.39 0.66 -8.27
CA THR A 50 -8.62 0.77 -9.71
C THR A 50 -8.89 2.23 -10.03
N PHE A 51 -7.96 2.88 -10.72
CA PHE A 51 -8.08 4.27 -11.11
C PHE A 51 -8.23 4.38 -12.62
N PHE A 52 -9.00 5.36 -13.07
CA PHE A 52 -9.15 5.66 -14.48
C PHE A 52 -8.01 6.54 -14.96
N ILE A 53 -7.45 6.21 -16.11
CA ILE A 53 -6.51 7.07 -16.82
C ILE A 53 -7.29 8.25 -17.42
N VAL A 54 -6.92 9.46 -17.03
CA VAL A 54 -7.51 10.72 -17.51
C VAL A 54 -6.77 11.25 -18.74
N SER A 55 -5.45 11.19 -18.73
CA SER A 55 -4.61 11.66 -19.83
C SER A 55 -3.26 10.96 -19.83
N LEU A 56 -2.63 10.92 -20.99
CA LEU A 56 -1.29 10.38 -21.19
C LEU A 56 -0.33 11.54 -21.45
N HIS A 57 0.72 11.64 -20.64
CA HIS A 57 1.77 12.63 -20.76
C HIS A 57 2.97 11.98 -21.46
N GLY A 58 2.91 11.93 -22.78
CA GLY A 58 3.88 11.23 -23.61
C GLY A 58 3.86 9.71 -23.38
N THR A 59 5.02 9.07 -23.55
CA THR A 59 5.18 7.61 -23.41
C THR A 59 5.48 7.16 -21.99
N ASN A 60 5.94 8.06 -21.11
CA ASN A 60 6.51 7.69 -19.82
C ASN A 60 5.62 8.00 -18.62
N ALA A 61 4.63 8.89 -18.77
CA ALA A 61 3.82 9.35 -17.65
C ALA A 61 2.33 9.31 -17.97
N VAL A 62 1.54 8.97 -16.96
CA VAL A 62 0.09 8.79 -17.06
C VAL A 62 -0.56 9.55 -15.91
N GLN A 63 -1.61 10.30 -16.21
CA GLN A 63 -2.42 10.97 -15.20
C GLN A 63 -3.63 10.11 -14.89
N VAL A 64 -3.80 9.78 -13.61
CA VAL A 64 -4.93 8.98 -13.12
C VAL A 64 -5.83 9.80 -12.21
N LYS A 65 -7.12 9.46 -12.19
CA LYS A 65 -8.09 10.05 -11.26
C LYS A 65 -8.00 9.33 -9.92
N LEU A 66 -7.30 9.93 -8.96
CA LEU A 66 -7.20 9.44 -7.59
C LEU A 66 -8.45 9.80 -6.79
N ASN A 67 -8.91 8.87 -5.94
CA ASN A 67 -10.07 9.04 -5.07
C ASN A 67 -9.71 8.68 -3.60
N GLY A 68 -10.50 9.15 -2.64
CA GLY A 68 -10.39 8.76 -1.23
C GLY A 68 -9.12 9.28 -0.55
N GLU A 69 -8.42 8.43 0.21
CA GLU A 69 -7.21 8.82 0.96
C GLU A 69 -6.05 9.33 0.06
N LEU A 70 -6.13 9.09 -1.26
CA LEU A 70 -5.10 9.45 -2.23
C LEU A 70 -5.45 10.67 -3.08
N GLU A 71 -6.62 11.28 -2.89
CA GLU A 71 -7.06 12.44 -3.67
C GLU A 71 -6.09 13.64 -3.56
N HIS A 72 -5.44 13.81 -2.42
CA HIS A 72 -4.51 14.92 -2.16
C HIS A 72 -3.09 14.65 -2.69
N LYS A 73 -2.86 13.52 -3.37
CA LYS A 73 -1.56 13.15 -3.94
C LYS A 73 -1.49 13.57 -5.41
N HIS A 74 -0.27 13.70 -5.91
CA HIS A 74 -0.05 14.06 -7.30
C HIS A 74 -0.65 12.99 -8.22
N PRO A 75 -1.53 13.34 -9.17
CA PRO A 75 -2.26 12.36 -10.00
C PRO A 75 -1.42 11.78 -11.14
N THR A 76 -0.26 12.36 -11.46
CA THR A 76 0.61 11.86 -12.54
C THR A 76 1.64 10.89 -11.99
N PHE A 77 1.70 9.70 -12.57
CA PHE A 77 2.64 8.64 -12.23
C PHE A 77 3.42 8.20 -13.46
N PRO A 78 4.68 7.76 -13.30
CA PRO A 78 5.42 7.11 -14.37
C PRO A 78 4.81 5.74 -14.66
N VAL A 79 4.88 5.30 -15.92
CA VAL A 79 4.36 4.00 -16.39
C VAL A 79 4.91 2.80 -15.60
N SER A 80 6.12 2.92 -15.04
CA SER A 80 6.76 1.88 -14.21
C SER A 80 6.07 1.65 -12.86
N LEU A 81 5.34 2.65 -12.35
CA LEU A 81 4.61 2.56 -11.09
C LEU A 81 3.14 2.20 -11.29
N ILE A 82 2.75 1.86 -12.51
CA ILE A 82 1.37 1.58 -12.90
C ILE A 82 1.30 0.15 -13.43
N LYS A 83 0.22 -0.55 -13.09
CA LYS A 83 -0.12 -1.85 -13.67
C LYS A 83 -1.50 -1.80 -14.30
N PRO A 84 -1.71 -2.43 -15.48
CA PRO A 84 -3.05 -2.60 -16.02
C PRO A 84 -3.89 -3.45 -15.07
N TYR A 85 -5.13 -3.02 -14.82
CA TYR A 85 -6.06 -3.81 -14.03
C TYR A 85 -6.63 -4.93 -14.90
N GLN A 86 -6.45 -6.18 -14.46
CA GLN A 86 -7.07 -7.35 -15.08
C GLN A 86 -8.18 -7.85 -14.16
N PRO A 87 -9.44 -7.81 -14.61
CA PRO A 87 -10.53 -8.41 -13.83
C PRO A 87 -10.31 -9.92 -13.74
N ALA A 88 -10.73 -10.51 -12.62
CA ALA A 88 -10.72 -11.96 -12.47
C ALA A 88 -11.71 -12.58 -13.48
N ASP A 89 -11.25 -13.58 -14.22
CA ASP A 89 -12.10 -14.34 -15.13
C ASP A 89 -13.08 -15.20 -14.31
N LYS A 90 -14.38 -14.93 -14.48
CA LYS A 90 -15.45 -15.61 -13.74
C LYS A 90 -15.64 -17.05 -14.19
N GLU A 91 -15.29 -17.38 -15.43
CA GLU A 91 -15.44 -18.74 -15.96
C GLU A 91 -14.33 -19.65 -15.40
N LEU A 92 -13.10 -19.16 -15.35
CA LEU A 92 -11.97 -19.88 -14.78
C LEU A 92 -12.00 -19.92 -13.25
N PHE A 93 -12.52 -18.89 -12.59
CA PHE A 93 -12.51 -18.76 -11.13
C PHE A 93 -13.90 -18.42 -10.56
N PRO A 94 -14.88 -19.33 -10.65
CA PRO A 94 -16.25 -19.09 -10.20
C PRO A 94 -16.39 -18.86 -8.69
N LEU A 95 -15.41 -19.32 -7.89
CA LEU A 95 -15.38 -19.16 -6.44
C LEU A 95 -14.65 -17.87 -5.97
N MET A 96 -14.02 -17.12 -6.88
CA MET A 96 -13.37 -15.83 -6.56
C MET A 96 -14.38 -14.68 -6.48
N ASN A 97 -15.43 -14.85 -5.68
CA ASN A 97 -16.20 -13.69 -5.23
C ASN A 97 -15.43 -13.07 -4.06
N PRO A 98 -15.12 -11.76 -4.09
CA PRO A 98 -14.49 -11.11 -2.95
C PRO A 98 -15.45 -11.20 -1.77
N THR A 99 -15.22 -12.16 -0.87
CA THR A 99 -15.92 -12.18 0.41
C THR A 99 -15.49 -10.92 1.16
N PRO A 100 -16.43 -10.08 1.62
CA PRO A 100 -16.07 -8.96 2.47
C PRO A 100 -15.28 -9.53 3.64
N LEU A 101 -14.08 -8.98 3.89
CA LEU A 101 -13.28 -9.34 5.05
C LEU A 101 -14.08 -8.94 6.29
N THR A 102 -14.84 -9.88 6.86
CA THR A 102 -15.46 -9.69 8.16
C THR A 102 -14.32 -9.54 9.15
N VAL A 103 -14.09 -8.31 9.60
CA VAL A 103 -13.14 -8.06 10.69
C VAL A 103 -13.65 -8.95 11.84
N PRO A 104 -12.85 -9.90 12.35
CA PRO A 104 -13.31 -10.71 13.46
C PRO A 104 -13.72 -9.75 14.57
N LEU A 105 -14.85 -10.03 15.22
CA LEU A 105 -15.26 -9.31 16.43
C LEU A 105 -14.10 -9.47 17.42
N VAL A 106 -13.25 -8.46 17.51
CA VAL A 106 -12.26 -8.37 18.56
C VAL A 106 -13.10 -8.24 19.82
N GLU A 107 -13.19 -9.32 20.60
CA GLU A 107 -13.67 -9.22 21.98
C GLU A 107 -12.95 -8.03 22.58
N GLN A 108 -13.71 -6.98 22.89
CA GLN A 108 -13.18 -5.84 23.61
C GLN A 108 -12.57 -6.43 24.87
N SER A 109 -11.24 -6.50 24.90
CA SER A 109 -10.51 -7.03 26.04
C SER A 109 -11.05 -6.28 27.24
N GLU A 110 -11.66 -7.00 28.18
CA GLU A 110 -12.30 -6.43 29.37
C GLU A 110 -11.48 -5.24 29.84
N ASP A 111 -12.10 -4.07 30.03
CA ASP A 111 -11.41 -2.84 30.42
C ASP A 111 -10.62 -3.08 31.71
N LYS A 112 -9.35 -3.48 31.59
CA LYS A 112 -8.49 -3.79 32.72
C LYS A 112 -8.13 -2.49 33.42
N ARG A 113 -8.97 -2.10 34.39
CA ARG A 113 -8.70 -0.91 35.22
C ARG A 113 -7.45 -1.15 36.07
N ILE A 114 -6.46 -0.30 35.85
CA ILE A 114 -5.21 -0.28 36.60
C ILE A 114 -5.52 -0.01 38.08
N ARG A 115 -5.06 -0.90 38.98
CA ARG A 115 -5.20 -0.70 40.43
C ARG A 115 -4.03 0.08 41.00
N LYS A 116 -2.81 -0.27 40.59
CA LYS A 116 -1.58 0.30 41.13
C LYS A 116 -0.45 0.17 40.12
N VAL A 117 0.35 1.22 39.97
CA VAL A 117 1.65 1.16 39.30
C VAL A 117 2.71 0.87 40.37
N SER A 118 3.47 -0.21 40.19
CA SER A 118 4.43 -0.70 41.18
C SER A 118 5.87 -0.26 40.89
N LYS A 119 6.23 -0.09 39.62
CA LYS A 119 7.60 0.25 39.22
C LYS A 119 7.57 1.05 37.91
N GLU A 120 8.39 2.08 37.84
CA GLU A 120 8.70 2.81 36.61
C GLU A 120 10.19 2.59 36.31
N TRP A 121 10.53 2.27 35.07
CA TRP A 121 11.92 2.30 34.62
C TRP A 121 12.03 2.97 33.26
N ARG A 122 13.23 3.49 32.97
CA ARG A 122 13.58 4.08 31.67
C ARG A 122 14.56 3.16 30.97
N LEU A 123 14.25 2.79 29.74
CA LEU A 123 15.16 2.05 28.90
C LEU A 123 16.31 2.96 28.47
N ARG A 124 17.55 2.54 28.76
CA ARG A 124 18.74 3.31 28.38
C ARG A 124 18.83 3.35 26.84
N GLY A 125 18.88 4.55 26.25
CA GLY A 125 18.97 4.73 24.80
C GLY A 125 17.63 4.88 24.05
N LYS A 126 16.49 4.80 24.73
CA LYS A 126 15.17 5.15 24.16
C LYS A 126 14.47 6.15 25.07
N ASN A 127 13.81 7.17 24.50
CA ASN A 127 13.03 8.15 25.26
C ASN A 127 11.65 7.59 25.65
N GLN A 128 11.60 6.32 26.06
CA GLN A 128 10.37 5.60 26.41
C GLN A 128 10.44 5.14 27.87
N LYS A 129 9.31 5.26 28.56
CA LYS A 129 9.11 4.82 29.94
C LYS A 129 8.25 3.57 29.94
N GLU A 130 8.61 2.60 30.76
CA GLU A 130 7.81 1.39 30.96
C GLU A 130 7.37 1.30 32.42
N TYR A 131 6.19 0.71 32.62
CA TYR A 131 5.52 0.62 33.91
C TYR A 131 5.18 -0.84 34.24
N LEU A 132 5.56 -1.29 35.43
CA LEU A 132 5.04 -2.53 36.01
C LEU A 132 3.71 -2.20 36.71
N VAL A 133 2.60 -2.71 36.16
CA VAL A 133 1.25 -2.36 36.61
C VAL A 133 0.53 -3.58 37.17
N ARG A 134 -0.15 -3.41 38.30
CA ARG A 134 -1.07 -4.38 38.88
C ARG A 134 -2.50 -3.99 38.55
N TYR A 135 -3.23 -4.88 37.88
CA TYR A 135 -4.63 -4.69 37.52
C TYR A 135 -5.57 -5.01 38.70
N ARG A 136 -6.80 -4.50 38.66
CA ARG A 136 -7.88 -5.04 39.51
C ARG A 136 -8.23 -6.44 38.99
N ASN A 137 -8.42 -7.40 39.90
CA ASN A 137 -8.98 -8.69 39.51
C ASN A 137 -10.40 -8.44 38.97
N PRO A 138 -10.79 -9.09 37.87
CA PRO A 138 -12.18 -9.09 37.46
C PRO A 138 -13.00 -9.71 38.60
N VAL A 139 -14.04 -9.00 39.04
CA VAL A 139 -15.03 -9.54 39.97
C VAL A 139 -15.95 -10.38 39.10
N HIS A 140 -15.85 -11.71 39.20
CA HIS A 140 -16.84 -12.64 38.64
C HIS A 140 -18.07 -12.66 39.53
#